data_AF-A0A7C5CGY2-F1
#
_entry.id   AF-A0A7C5CGY2-F1
#
_cell.length_a   1.000
_cell.length_b   1.000
_cell.length_c   1.000
_cell.angle_alpha   90.00
_cell.angle_beta   90.00
_cell.angle_gamma   90.00
#
_symmetry.space_group_name_H-M   'P 1'
#
loop_
_entity.id
_entity.type
_entity.pdbx_description
1 polymer ?
#
loop_
_entity_poly.entity_id
_entity_poly.type
_entity_poly.pdbx_seq_one_letter_code
_entity_poly.pdbx_strand_id
1 'polypeptide(L)'
;MNFYDILYLELFLHPESQIVDLYKLAYQSAFGPEHILLHEKDALEELRREWESLPAQTNEPLLQLISPDIFLCRVNLVRYKEAGGSVDKLFEDIKSSAKSPHYSHKKFLLYIEELKKYLCDHRGKSELFSLEKFLENIDLDQPKHFSHSEKYIRLYEPHYRVILM
;
A
#
# COMPACT_ATOMS: atom_id res chain seq x y z
N MET A 1 -7.86 -7.07 15.04
CA MET A 1 -7.66 -7.27 13.60
C MET A 1 -6.21 -7.70 13.41
N ASN A 2 -5.93 -8.70 12.56
CA ASN A 2 -4.57 -9.11 12.19
C ASN A 2 -4.29 -8.77 10.71
N PHE A 3 -3.11 -9.12 10.19
CA PHE A 3 -2.80 -8.82 8.80
C PHE A 3 -3.60 -9.72 7.83
N TYR A 4 -4.00 -10.90 8.29
CA TYR A 4 -4.99 -11.74 7.60
C TYR A 4 -6.30 -11.01 7.25
N ASP A 5 -6.85 -10.23 8.19
CA ASP A 5 -8.06 -9.43 7.96
C ASP A 5 -7.80 -8.31 6.94
N ILE A 6 -6.60 -7.70 6.97
CA ILE A 6 -6.17 -6.70 5.98
C ILE A 6 -6.12 -7.29 4.57
N LEU A 7 -5.60 -8.52 4.42
CA LEU A 7 -5.56 -9.23 3.14
C LEU A 7 -6.96 -9.53 2.61
N TYR A 8 -7.88 -9.92 3.50
CA TYR A 8 -9.28 -10.10 3.13
C TYR A 8 -9.90 -8.79 2.63
N LEU A 9 -9.67 -7.66 3.31
CA LEU A 9 -10.18 -6.36 2.89
C LEU A 9 -9.59 -5.90 1.54
N GLU A 10 -8.29 -6.09 1.33
CA GLU A 10 -7.64 -5.80 0.04
C GLU A 10 -8.30 -6.62 -1.08
N LEU A 11 -8.48 -7.93 -0.89
CA LEU A 11 -9.07 -8.78 -1.93
C LEU A 11 -10.58 -8.58 -2.10
N PHE A 12 -11.26 -8.05 -1.09
CA PHE A 12 -12.66 -7.64 -1.21
C PHE A 12 -12.80 -6.38 -2.08
N LEU A 13 -11.94 -5.38 -1.86
CA LEU A 13 -11.93 -4.13 -2.66
C LEU A 13 -11.32 -4.34 -4.05
N HIS A 14 -10.28 -5.17 -4.12
CA HIS A 14 -9.44 -5.38 -5.30
C HIS A 14 -9.31 -6.88 -5.62
N PRO A 15 -10.41 -7.55 -6.04
CA PRO A 15 -10.43 -9.01 -6.26
C PRO A 15 -9.41 -9.51 -7.30
N GLU A 16 -9.07 -8.64 -8.26
CA GLU A 16 -8.10 -8.92 -9.33
C GLU A 16 -6.63 -8.61 -8.97
N SER A 17 -6.34 -8.33 -7.68
CA SER A 17 -4.97 -8.15 -7.19
C SER A 17 -4.09 -9.36 -7.48
N GLN A 18 -2.86 -9.09 -7.91
CA GLN A 18 -1.84 -10.10 -8.17
C GLN A 18 -0.85 -10.22 -7.00
N ILE A 19 0.01 -11.23 -7.02
CA ILE A 19 1.03 -11.48 -5.98
C ILE A 19 1.86 -10.22 -5.67
N VAL A 20 2.25 -9.44 -6.69
CA VAL A 20 3.01 -8.20 -6.49
C VAL A 20 2.21 -7.14 -5.73
N ASP A 21 0.89 -7.07 -5.90
CA ASP A 21 0.02 -6.12 -5.20
C ASP A 21 -0.14 -6.52 -3.73
N LEU A 22 -0.28 -7.82 -3.44
CA LEU A 22 -0.35 -8.34 -2.08
C LEU A 22 0.99 -8.22 -1.34
N TYR A 23 2.11 -8.46 -2.03
CA TYR A 23 3.44 -8.17 -1.50
C TYR A 23 3.58 -6.68 -1.18
N LYS A 24 3.15 -5.81 -2.10
CA LYS A 24 3.20 -4.36 -1.91
C LYS A 24 2.36 -3.91 -0.72
N LEU A 25 1.20 -4.54 -0.49
CA LEU A 25 0.41 -4.31 0.71
C LEU A 25 1.24 -4.63 1.95
N ALA A 26 1.78 -5.85 2.07
CA ALA A 26 2.63 -6.23 3.21
C ALA A 26 3.83 -5.28 3.42
N TYR A 27 4.44 -4.84 2.32
CA TYR A 27 5.52 -3.85 2.35
C TYR A 27 5.05 -2.53 2.94
N GLN A 28 3.99 -1.93 2.39
CA GLN A 28 3.46 -0.64 2.86
C GLN A 28 2.95 -0.72 4.30
N SER A 29 2.34 -1.83 4.70
CA SER A 29 1.87 -2.07 6.06
C SER A 29 3.00 -2.09 7.07
N ALA A 30 4.18 -2.58 6.67
CA ALA A 30 5.34 -2.73 7.54
C ALA A 30 6.29 -1.52 7.53
N PHE A 31 6.41 -0.82 6.40
CA PHE A 31 7.39 0.26 6.17
C PHE A 31 6.76 1.65 5.98
N GLY A 32 5.44 1.74 5.81
CA GLY A 32 4.76 3.01 5.62
C GLY A 32 5.22 3.77 4.35
N PRO A 33 5.18 5.11 4.37
CA PRO A 33 5.60 5.95 3.26
C PRO A 33 7.09 6.35 3.31
N GLU A 34 7.98 5.54 3.91
CA GLU A 34 9.37 5.93 4.19
C GLU A 34 10.17 6.40 2.96
N HIS A 35 9.87 5.87 1.77
CA HIS A 35 10.55 6.28 0.52
C HIS A 35 10.36 7.74 0.15
N ILE A 36 9.30 8.40 0.64
CA ILE A 36 9.01 9.81 0.32
C ILE A 36 10.06 10.75 0.93
N LEU A 37 10.74 10.34 2.00
CA LEU A 37 11.75 11.17 2.67
C LEU A 37 13.09 11.26 1.92
N LEU A 38 13.34 10.39 0.94
CA LEU A 38 14.61 10.39 0.20
C LEU A 38 14.73 11.57 -0.78
N HIS A 39 13.60 12.16 -1.21
CA HIS A 39 13.54 13.23 -2.20
C HIS A 39 12.46 14.28 -1.86
N GLU A 40 12.45 14.81 -0.64
CA GLU A 40 11.32 15.60 -0.10
C GLU A 40 10.84 16.76 -1.00
N LYS A 41 11.75 17.56 -1.57
CA LYS A 41 11.35 18.70 -2.43
C LYS A 41 10.74 18.24 -3.74
N ASP A 42 11.37 17.26 -4.38
CA ASP A 42 10.87 16.68 -5.64
C ASP A 42 9.52 15.99 -5.40
N ALA A 43 9.36 15.34 -4.23
CA ALA A 43 8.14 14.63 -3.86
C ALA A 43 6.91 15.53 -3.70
N LEU A 44 7.04 16.73 -3.14
CA LEU A 44 5.90 17.67 -3.04
C LEU A 44 5.49 18.19 -4.42
N GLU A 45 6.46 18.55 -5.27
CA GLU A 45 6.16 19.02 -6.62
C GLU A 45 5.54 17.92 -7.49
N GLU A 46 6.03 16.68 -7.37
CA GLU A 46 5.42 15.51 -8.00
C GLU A 46 4.00 15.26 -7.52
N LEU A 47 3.77 15.32 -6.20
CA LEU A 47 2.44 15.17 -5.63
C LEU A 47 1.48 16.27 -6.12
N ARG A 48 1.94 17.53 -6.21
CA ARG A 48 1.13 18.63 -6.77
C ARG A 48 0.84 18.43 -8.26
N ARG A 49 1.80 17.94 -9.05
CA ARG A 49 1.57 17.60 -10.46
C ARG A 49 0.54 16.48 -10.60
N GLU A 50 0.67 15.41 -9.80
CA GLU A 50 -0.32 14.33 -9.78
C GLU A 50 -1.71 14.88 -9.39
N TRP A 51 -1.77 15.71 -8.35
CA TRP A 51 -2.99 16.31 -7.81
C TRP A 51 -3.78 17.10 -8.86
N GLU A 52 -3.10 17.81 -9.76
CA GLU A 52 -3.73 18.52 -10.87
C GLU A 52 -4.15 17.60 -12.02
N SER A 53 -3.48 16.45 -12.18
CA SER A 53 -3.81 15.44 -13.20
C SER A 53 -4.79 14.36 -12.76
N LEU A 54 -5.34 14.45 -11.54
CA LEU A 54 -6.27 13.46 -11.02
C LEU A 54 -7.50 13.30 -11.92
N PRO A 55 -8.03 12.07 -12.07
CA PRO A 55 -9.28 11.86 -12.78
C PRO A 55 -10.44 12.57 -12.08
N ALA A 56 -11.53 12.81 -12.82
CA ALA A 56 -12.70 13.54 -12.31
C ALA A 56 -13.51 12.78 -11.25
N GLN A 57 -13.38 11.45 -11.21
CA GLN A 57 -14.11 10.58 -10.29
C GLN A 57 -13.34 9.28 -10.06
N THR A 58 -13.64 8.61 -8.96
CA THR A 58 -13.13 7.27 -8.66
C THR A 58 -14.16 6.43 -7.90
N ASN A 59 -14.14 5.12 -8.11
CA ASN A 59 -14.95 4.17 -7.33
C ASN A 59 -14.27 3.73 -6.04
N GLU A 60 -13.00 4.10 -5.86
CA GLU A 60 -12.20 3.75 -4.71
C GLU A 60 -12.67 4.48 -3.43
N PRO A 61 -12.53 3.87 -2.24
CA PRO A 61 -12.87 4.53 -0.98
C PRO A 61 -11.90 5.66 -0.65
N LEU A 62 -12.35 6.65 0.14
CA LEU A 62 -11.47 7.73 0.63
C LEU A 62 -10.30 7.17 1.46
N LEU A 63 -10.60 6.24 2.35
CA LEU A 63 -9.63 5.60 3.23
C LEU A 63 -9.70 4.09 3.05
N GLN A 64 -8.54 3.47 2.97
CA GLN A 64 -8.36 2.04 3.03
C GLN A 64 -7.35 1.71 4.12
N LEU A 65 -7.78 0.98 5.15
CA LEU A 65 -6.90 0.54 6.23
C LEU A 65 -5.95 -0.54 5.71
N ILE A 66 -4.64 -0.34 5.91
CA ILE A 66 -3.60 -1.27 5.45
C ILE A 66 -2.76 -1.84 6.60
N SER A 67 -2.86 -1.36 7.83
CA SER A 67 -2.21 -2.01 8.97
C SER A 67 -3.20 -2.47 10.04
N PRO A 68 -2.93 -3.60 10.71
CA PRO A 68 -3.80 -4.10 11.75
C PRO A 68 -3.66 -3.37 13.09
N ASP A 69 -2.53 -2.70 13.33
CA ASP A 69 -2.10 -2.28 14.67
C ASP A 69 -1.83 -0.78 14.83
N ILE A 70 -1.64 -0.02 13.74
CA ILE A 70 -1.22 1.39 13.82
C ILE A 70 -2.06 2.36 12.99
N PHE A 71 -3.32 2.03 12.66
CA PHE A 71 -4.20 2.91 11.85
C PHE A 71 -3.51 3.51 10.61
N LEU A 72 -2.70 2.70 9.93
CA LEU A 72 -2.04 3.11 8.70
C LEU A 72 -3.01 2.91 7.54
N CYS A 73 -3.27 3.97 6.78
CA CYS A 73 -4.26 3.98 5.72
C CYS A 73 -3.66 4.43 4.39
N ARG A 74 -4.16 3.88 3.29
CA ARG A 74 -4.09 4.50 1.96
C ARG A 74 -5.23 5.51 1.85
N VAL A 75 -4.90 6.77 1.57
CA VAL A 75 -5.83 7.86 1.27
C VAL A 75 -5.95 8.00 -0.23
N ASN A 76 -7.15 7.91 -0.77
CA ASN A 76 -7.41 8.17 -2.17
C ASN A 76 -7.39 9.68 -2.45
N LEU A 77 -6.50 10.11 -3.33
CA LEU A 77 -6.28 11.53 -3.65
C LEU A 77 -7.49 12.18 -4.31
N VAL A 78 -8.22 11.45 -5.16
CA VAL A 78 -9.42 11.96 -5.84
C VAL A 78 -10.49 12.28 -4.80
N ARG A 79 -10.83 11.31 -3.94
CA ARG A 79 -11.83 11.49 -2.88
C ARG A 79 -11.39 12.53 -1.85
N TYR A 80 -10.09 12.59 -1.55
CA TYR A 80 -9.55 13.58 -0.61
C TYR A 80 -9.68 15.00 -1.17
N LYS A 81 -9.41 15.19 -2.48
CA LYS A 81 -9.64 16.46 -3.20
C LYS A 81 -11.11 16.84 -3.23
N GLU A 82 -12.00 15.90 -3.57
CA GLU A 82 -13.46 16.11 -3.58
C GLU A 82 -14.00 16.54 -2.20
N ALA A 83 -13.43 15.99 -1.12
CA ALA A 83 -13.78 16.36 0.25
C ALA A 83 -13.23 17.73 0.70
N GLY A 84 -12.57 18.48 -0.18
CA GLY A 84 -11.95 19.78 0.12
C GLY A 84 -10.60 19.69 0.82
N GLY A 85 -9.93 18.54 0.74
CA GLY A 85 -8.59 18.32 1.29
C GLY A 85 -7.52 19.21 0.65
N SER A 86 -6.46 19.49 1.40
CA SER A 86 -5.30 20.28 0.93
C SER A 86 -4.13 19.36 0.65
N VAL A 87 -3.58 19.44 -0.57
CA VAL A 87 -2.39 18.68 -0.99
C VAL A 87 -1.19 18.95 -0.08
N ASP A 88 -1.02 20.20 0.37
CA ASP A 88 0.07 20.59 1.25
C ASP A 88 -0.12 19.98 2.64
N LYS A 89 -1.36 19.97 3.15
CA LYS A 89 -1.66 19.34 4.44
C LYS A 89 -1.46 17.83 4.39
N LEU A 90 -1.92 17.18 3.32
CA LEU A 90 -1.68 15.76 3.10
C LEU A 90 -0.18 15.44 3.04
N PHE A 91 0.62 16.28 2.38
CA PHE A 91 2.07 16.09 2.34
C PHE A 91 2.73 16.18 3.72
N GLU A 92 2.28 17.11 4.58
CA GLU A 92 2.73 17.14 5.98
C GLU A 92 2.35 15.86 6.73
N ASP A 93 1.14 15.34 6.51
CA ASP A 93 0.69 14.10 7.15
C ASP A 93 1.50 12.90 6.67
N ILE A 94 1.83 12.81 5.38
CA ILE A 94 2.74 11.80 4.80
C ILE A 94 4.13 11.88 5.45
N LYS A 95 4.72 13.08 5.56
CA LYS A 95 6.04 13.27 6.18
C LYS A 95 6.04 12.88 7.65
N SER A 96 4.98 13.23 8.38
CA SER A 96 4.82 12.83 9.77
C SER A 96 4.74 11.31 9.90
N SER A 97 3.96 10.68 9.02
CA SER A 97 3.78 9.23 8.96
C SER A 97 5.10 8.51 8.71
N ALA A 98 5.90 8.96 7.73
CA ALA A 98 7.18 8.36 7.36
C ALA A 98 8.21 8.32 8.52
N LYS A 99 8.03 9.13 9.57
CA LYS A 99 8.90 9.18 10.76
C LYS A 99 8.44 8.27 11.90
N SER A 100 7.39 7.49 11.69
CA SER A 100 6.81 6.63 12.72
C SER A 100 7.79 5.54 13.18
N PRO A 101 8.00 5.34 14.50
CA PRO A 101 8.84 4.27 15.01
C PRO A 101 8.19 2.88 14.93
N HIS A 102 6.94 2.80 14.47
CA HIS A 102 6.19 1.55 14.42
C HIS A 102 6.51 0.68 13.20
N TYR A 103 7.25 1.23 12.24
CA TYR A 103 7.68 0.50 11.06
C TYR A 103 8.86 -0.40 11.40
N SER A 104 8.86 -1.63 10.89
CA SER A 104 9.96 -2.55 11.14
C SER A 104 10.03 -3.69 10.15
N HIS A 105 11.26 -4.11 9.88
CA HIS A 105 11.55 -5.31 9.13
C HIS A 105 10.92 -6.58 9.73
N LYS A 106 10.87 -6.68 11.07
CA LYS A 106 10.24 -7.80 11.76
C LYS A 106 8.75 -7.92 11.42
N LYS A 107 8.04 -6.79 11.31
CA LYS A 107 6.63 -6.79 10.88
C LYS A 107 6.49 -7.24 9.43
N PHE A 108 7.39 -6.81 8.56
CA PHE A 108 7.37 -7.23 7.16
C PHE A 108 7.46 -8.75 7.04
N LEU A 109 8.43 -9.38 7.70
CA LEU A 109 8.57 -10.85 7.68
C LEU A 109 7.33 -11.54 8.26
N LEU A 110 6.75 -11.02 9.34
CA LEU A 110 5.50 -11.54 9.91
C LEU A 110 4.35 -11.46 8.90
N TYR A 111 4.19 -10.34 8.19
CA TYR A 111 3.14 -10.13 7.20
C TYR A 111 3.33 -11.01 5.96
N ILE A 112 4.57 -11.30 5.57
CA ILE A 112 4.86 -12.29 4.52
C ILE A 112 4.42 -13.70 4.94
N GLU A 113 4.68 -14.11 6.18
CA GLU A 113 4.21 -15.41 6.68
C GLU A 113 2.68 -15.48 6.79
N GLU A 114 2.02 -14.39 7.24
CA GLU A 114 0.56 -14.30 7.23
C GLU A 114 -0.01 -14.34 5.80
N LEU A 115 0.65 -13.71 4.83
CA LEU A 115 0.27 -13.77 3.42
C LEU A 115 0.40 -15.19 2.86
N LYS A 116 1.51 -15.90 3.13
CA LYS A 116 1.67 -17.32 2.72
C LYS A 116 0.53 -18.17 3.28
N LYS A 117 0.23 -18.01 4.57
CA LYS A 117 -0.88 -18.72 5.23
C LYS A 117 -2.22 -18.39 4.57
N TYR A 118 -2.49 -17.11 4.32
CA TYR A 118 -3.72 -16.67 3.66
C TYR A 118 -3.90 -17.31 2.29
N LEU A 119 -2.86 -17.29 1.45
CA LEU A 119 -2.92 -17.89 0.11
C LEU A 119 -3.16 -19.39 0.18
N CYS A 120 -2.48 -20.09 1.10
CA CYS A 120 -2.67 -21.52 1.33
C CYS A 120 -4.13 -21.86 1.66
N ASP A 121 -4.72 -21.12 2.60
CA ASP A 121 -6.05 -21.37 3.15
C ASP A 121 -7.19 -20.97 2.18
N HIS A 122 -7.03 -19.88 1.42
CA HIS A 122 -8.15 -19.25 0.68
C HIS A 122 -8.00 -19.23 -0.85
N ARG A 123 -6.78 -19.34 -1.37
CA ARG A 123 -6.49 -19.18 -2.81
C ARG A 123 -5.86 -20.43 -3.43
N GLY A 124 -5.41 -21.37 -2.58
CA GLY A 124 -4.88 -22.66 -2.96
C GLY A 124 -3.38 -22.66 -3.25
N LYS A 125 -2.83 -23.87 -3.42
CA LYS A 125 -1.38 -24.11 -3.54
C LYS A 125 -0.72 -23.41 -4.72
N SER A 126 -1.43 -23.18 -5.82
CA SER A 126 -0.88 -22.52 -7.01
C SER A 126 -0.52 -21.06 -6.74
N GLU A 127 -1.35 -20.35 -5.97
CA GLU A 127 -1.11 -18.96 -5.61
C GLU A 127 0.01 -18.85 -4.56
N LEU A 128 0.04 -19.76 -3.58
CA LEU A 128 1.17 -19.88 -2.66
C LEU A 128 2.49 -20.11 -3.41
N PHE A 129 2.53 -21.06 -4.35
CA PHE A 129 3.72 -21.32 -5.17
C PHE A 129 4.14 -20.10 -5.99
N SER A 130 3.18 -19.33 -6.49
CA SER A 130 3.44 -18.09 -7.24
C SER A 130 4.08 -17.02 -6.36
N LEU A 131 3.65 -16.91 -5.09
CA LEU A 131 4.30 -16.07 -4.10
C LEU A 131 5.72 -16.56 -3.81
N GLU A 132 5.92 -17.84 -3.54
CA GLU A 132 7.26 -18.39 -3.22
C GLU A 132 8.25 -18.11 -4.36
N LYS A 133 7.86 -18.37 -5.60
CA LYS A 133 8.67 -18.05 -6.80
C LYS A 133 8.94 -16.56 -6.95
N PHE A 134 7.97 -15.71 -6.61
CA PHE A 134 8.18 -14.26 -6.61
C PHE A 134 9.22 -13.85 -5.56
N LEU A 135 9.13 -14.42 -4.35
CA LEU A 135 10.05 -14.14 -3.24
C LEU A 135 11.47 -14.68 -3.47
N GLU A 136 11.66 -15.75 -4.26
CA GLU A 136 13.00 -16.24 -4.65
C GLU A 136 13.87 -15.18 -5.33
N ASN A 137 13.24 -14.17 -5.95
CA ASN A 137 13.92 -13.07 -6.64
C ASN A 137 14.06 -11.81 -5.78
N ILE A 138 13.71 -11.90 -4.50
CA ILE A 138 13.72 -10.77 -3.56
C ILE A 138 14.68 -11.09 -2.42
N ASP A 139 15.57 -10.14 -2.15
CA ASP A 139 16.35 -10.13 -0.93
C ASP A 139 15.40 -9.74 0.22
N LEU A 140 15.01 -10.72 1.03
CA LEU A 140 14.12 -10.49 2.15
C LEU A 140 14.76 -9.69 3.28
N ASP A 141 16.09 -9.61 3.37
CA ASP A 141 16.83 -8.78 4.34
C ASP A 141 16.87 -7.31 3.87
N GLN A 142 16.78 -7.09 2.55
CA GLN A 142 16.70 -5.76 1.93
C GLN A 142 15.49 -5.67 0.97
N PRO A 143 14.26 -5.73 1.52
CA PRO A 143 13.07 -5.77 0.70
C PRO A 143 12.91 -4.48 -0.10
N LYS A 144 12.52 -4.63 -1.36
CA LYS A 144 12.31 -3.51 -2.27
C LYS A 144 10.83 -3.17 -2.38
N HIS A 145 10.54 -1.90 -2.57
CA HIS A 145 9.22 -1.44 -2.98
C HIS A 145 8.98 -1.72 -4.47
N PHE A 146 7.77 -2.19 -4.78
CA PHE A 146 7.32 -2.44 -6.14
C PHE A 146 6.15 -1.53 -6.51
N SER A 147 6.03 -1.24 -7.81
CA SER A 147 4.80 -0.68 -8.37
C SER A 147 3.67 -1.70 -8.36
N HIS A 148 2.43 -1.22 -8.45
CA HIS A 148 1.29 -2.11 -8.66
C HIS A 148 1.41 -2.85 -9.99
N SER A 149 0.75 -4.00 -10.11
CA SER A 149 0.65 -4.71 -11.38
C SER A 149 -0.07 -3.86 -12.43
N GLU A 150 0.23 -4.06 -13.71
CA GLU A 150 -0.50 -3.39 -14.80
C GLU A 150 -2.01 -3.69 -14.74
N LYS A 151 -2.37 -4.91 -14.31
CA LYS A 151 -3.77 -5.31 -14.13
C LYS A 151 -4.45 -4.47 -13.05
N TYR A 152 -3.79 -4.29 -11.90
CA TYR A 152 -4.28 -3.47 -10.81
C TYR A 152 -4.42 -2.00 -11.23
N ILE A 153 -3.39 -1.45 -11.89
CA ILE A 153 -3.40 -0.05 -12.37
C ILE A 153 -4.58 0.18 -13.32
N ARG A 154 -4.77 -0.69 -14.31
CA ARG A 154 -5.83 -0.56 -15.31
C ARG A 154 -7.24 -0.68 -14.71
N LEU A 155 -7.42 -1.51 -13.70
CA LEU A 155 -8.75 -1.79 -13.14
C LEU A 155 -9.17 -0.78 -12.06
N TYR A 156 -8.21 -0.30 -11.27
CA TYR A 156 -8.51 0.47 -10.05
C TYR A 156 -7.97 1.90 -10.07
N GLU A 157 -7.13 2.25 -11.05
CA GLU A 157 -6.50 3.58 -11.18
C GLU A 157 -6.04 4.15 -9.81
N PRO A 158 -5.12 3.45 -9.11
CA PRO A 158 -4.82 3.74 -7.72
C PRO A 158 -4.05 5.05 -7.54
N HIS A 159 -4.77 6.09 -7.13
CA HIS A 159 -4.19 7.37 -6.71
C HIS A 159 -4.15 7.44 -5.18
N TYR A 160 -3.22 6.68 -4.59
CA TYR A 160 -3.12 6.55 -3.13
C TYR A 160 -1.90 7.23 -2.54
N ARG A 161 -2.04 7.71 -1.30
CA ARG A 161 -0.92 8.04 -0.41
C ARG A 161 -1.09 7.38 0.94
N VAL A 162 0.01 6.89 1.50
CA VAL A 162 0.01 6.21 2.79
C VAL A 162 0.20 7.25 3.90
N ILE A 163 -0.72 7.27 4.86
CA ILE A 163 -0.61 8.08 6.08
C ILE A 163 -0.96 7.26 7.32
N LEU A 164 -0.42 7.68 8.45
CA LEU A 164 -0.77 7.26 9.79
C LEU A 164 -1.90 8.19 10.29
N MET A 165 -2.98 7.62 10.83
CA MET A 165 -4.14 8.37 11.36
C MET A 165 -4.25 8.29 12.88
#